data_AF-A0A358A553-F1
#
_entry.id   AF-A0A358A553-F1
#
_cell.length_a   1.000
_cell.length_b   1.000
_cell.length_c   1.000
_cell.angle_alpha   90.00
_cell.angle_beta   90.00
_cell.angle_gamma   90.00
#
_symmetry.space_group_name_H-M   'P 1'
#
loop_
_entity.id
_entity.type
_entity.pdbx_description
1 polymer ?
#
loop_
_entity_poly.entity_id
_entity_poly.type
_entity_poly.pdbx_seq_one_letter_code
_entity_poly.pdbx_strand_id
1 'polypeptide(L)'
;MTRRLEPTVLLAAISPITIALVAGAVALILLLSGSLIAAIVIGIAVYVLRVLVSRLIAAHIAALPRRIDPFALREPWRFFVRDAIRARTRFTDALTDTEPGPLRDRLLEIGESLDIGVEQAWEAAQRGQQLTDARRRIDGSQLQRQLDGLEAADPRRSGLEAQLATHGRLAEREERARSELESLDVRLDEAVARVTELGTRVGGVAELDEVAASIGFVVRELEALRLGLDDVEGAA
;
A
#
# COMPACT_ATOMS: atom_id res chain seq x y z
N MET A 1 36.51 -34.90 -1.27
CA MET A 1 35.39 -34.22 -1.98
C MET A 1 34.18 -35.14 -1.99
N THR A 2 33.28 -34.98 -1.02
CA THR A 2 31.92 -35.57 -1.03
C THR A 2 31.12 -34.83 0.04
N ARG A 3 30.33 -33.81 -0.35
CA ARG A 3 29.33 -33.20 0.53
C ARG A 3 27.96 -33.69 0.07
N ARG A 4 27.31 -34.46 0.95
CA ARG A 4 25.91 -34.85 0.86
C ARG A 4 25.05 -33.59 0.93
N LEU A 5 24.09 -33.48 0.04
CA LEU A 5 23.03 -32.47 0.06
C LEU A 5 21.87 -33.06 0.87
N GLU A 6 21.52 -32.44 2.00
CA GLU A 6 20.26 -32.70 2.69
C GLU A 6 19.18 -31.75 2.15
N PRO A 7 18.00 -32.25 1.74
CA PRO A 7 16.94 -31.46 1.14
C PRO A 7 15.92 -31.06 2.19
N THR A 8 15.96 -29.81 2.67
CA THR A 8 14.92 -29.35 3.62
C THR A 8 14.44 -27.91 3.41
N VAL A 9 14.73 -27.28 2.27
CA VAL A 9 14.35 -25.87 2.03
C VAL A 9 13.36 -25.69 0.87
N LEU A 10 12.79 -26.76 0.31
CA LEU A 10 11.98 -26.67 -0.92
C LEU A 10 10.46 -26.64 -0.76
N LEU A 11 9.88 -26.48 0.44
CA LEU A 11 8.45 -26.78 0.62
C LEU A 11 7.55 -25.74 1.29
N ALA A 12 7.93 -24.46 1.37
CA ALA A 12 7.10 -23.45 2.04
C ALA A 12 6.51 -22.34 1.14
N ALA A 13 6.70 -22.38 -0.18
CA ALA A 13 6.13 -21.37 -1.11
C ALA A 13 5.18 -21.96 -2.16
N ILE A 14 4.75 -23.21 -2.00
CA ILE A 14 3.89 -23.86 -2.99
C ILE A 14 2.69 -24.45 -2.25
N SER A 15 1.56 -23.75 -2.34
CA SER A 15 0.30 -24.22 -1.77
C SER A 15 -0.01 -25.63 -2.30
N PRO A 16 -0.25 -26.63 -1.42
CA PRO A 16 -0.49 -28.01 -1.85
C PRO A 16 -1.70 -28.14 -2.79
N ILE A 17 -2.63 -27.19 -2.73
CA ILE A 17 -3.82 -27.16 -3.60
C ILE A 17 -3.46 -26.69 -5.02
N THR A 18 -2.47 -25.78 -5.18
CA THR A 18 -2.05 -25.30 -6.51
C THR A 18 -1.15 -26.29 -7.24
N ILE A 19 -0.31 -27.05 -6.52
CA ILE A 19 0.43 -28.18 -7.12
C ILE A 19 -0.57 -29.24 -7.59
N ALA A 20 -1.55 -29.61 -6.78
CA ALA A 20 -2.51 -30.66 -7.12
C ALA A 20 -3.30 -30.34 -8.40
N LEU A 21 -3.71 -29.08 -8.60
CA LEU A 21 -4.47 -28.66 -9.79
C LEU A 21 -3.60 -28.56 -11.05
N VAL A 22 -2.38 -28.02 -10.94
CA VAL A 22 -1.46 -27.89 -12.09
C VAL A 22 -0.86 -29.24 -12.48
N ALA A 23 -0.45 -30.05 -11.49
CA ALA A 23 0.05 -31.41 -11.72
C ALA A 23 -1.06 -32.34 -12.24
N GLY A 24 -2.30 -32.18 -11.76
CA GLY A 24 -3.47 -32.93 -12.26
C GLY A 24 -3.76 -32.66 -13.73
N ALA A 25 -3.68 -31.40 -14.18
CA ALA A 25 -3.88 -31.03 -15.57
C ALA A 25 -2.75 -31.53 -16.49
N VAL A 26 -1.49 -31.41 -16.05
CA VAL A 26 -0.32 -31.89 -16.81
C VAL A 26 -0.29 -33.43 -16.91
N ALA A 27 -0.64 -34.15 -15.84
CA ALA A 27 -0.72 -35.60 -15.84
C ALA A 27 -1.84 -36.13 -16.76
N LEU A 28 -3.01 -35.50 -16.77
CA LEU A 28 -4.14 -35.87 -17.64
C LEU A 28 -3.78 -35.71 -19.13
N ILE A 29 -3.03 -34.67 -19.49
CA ILE A 29 -2.60 -34.41 -20.88
C ILE A 29 -1.45 -35.33 -21.32
N LEU A 30 -0.51 -35.65 -20.42
CA LEU A 30 0.53 -36.65 -20.68
C LEU A 30 -0.07 -38.05 -20.91
N LEU A 31 -1.11 -38.41 -20.14
CA LEU A 31 -1.86 -39.66 -20.30
C LEU A 31 -2.67 -39.72 -21.61
N LEU A 32 -3.23 -38.60 -22.06
CA LEU A 32 -4.08 -38.55 -23.27
C LEU A 32 -3.31 -38.40 -24.58
N SER A 33 -2.13 -37.77 -24.59
CA SER A 33 -1.43 -37.41 -25.83
C SER A 33 -0.09 -38.10 -26.05
N GLY A 34 0.52 -38.66 -24.99
CA GLY A 34 1.86 -39.29 -25.06
C GLY A 34 3.00 -38.34 -25.46
N SER A 35 2.73 -37.02 -25.58
CA SER A 35 3.68 -36.04 -26.11
C SER A 35 4.10 -35.04 -25.04
N LEU A 36 5.37 -35.12 -24.65
CA LEU A 36 6.00 -34.19 -23.70
C LEU A 36 5.95 -32.74 -24.20
N ILE A 37 6.09 -32.54 -25.50
CA ILE A 37 6.05 -31.21 -26.13
C ILE A 37 4.64 -30.62 -26.03
N ALA A 38 3.60 -31.43 -26.28
CA ALA A 38 2.21 -30.99 -26.14
C ALA A 38 1.87 -30.60 -24.70
N ALA A 39 2.34 -31.38 -23.72
CA ALA A 39 2.16 -31.09 -22.30
C ALA A 39 2.81 -29.77 -21.87
N ILE A 40 4.04 -29.49 -22.34
CA ILE A 40 4.74 -28.23 -22.05
C ILE A 40 4.00 -27.04 -22.67
N VAL A 41 3.60 -27.13 -23.94
CA VAL A 41 2.90 -26.04 -24.65
C VAL A 41 1.57 -25.71 -23.96
N ILE A 42 0.80 -26.74 -23.58
CA ILE A 42 -0.47 -26.52 -22.89
C ILE A 42 -0.26 -25.97 -21.48
N GLY A 43 0.76 -26.46 -20.75
CA GLY A 43 1.12 -25.92 -19.44
C GLY A 43 1.46 -24.43 -19.49
N ILE A 44 2.25 -24.02 -20.48
CA ILE A 44 2.58 -22.61 -20.71
C ILE A 44 1.31 -21.81 -21.08
N ALA A 45 0.48 -22.32 -21.99
CA ALA A 45 -0.75 -21.66 -22.41
C ALA A 45 -1.73 -21.43 -21.25
N VAL A 46 -1.91 -22.44 -20.38
CA VAL A 46 -2.75 -22.34 -19.18
C VAL A 46 -2.18 -21.33 -18.19
N TYR A 47 -0.87 -21.31 -17.97
CA TYR A 47 -0.23 -20.34 -17.09
C TYR A 47 -0.41 -18.90 -17.60
N VAL A 48 -0.17 -18.67 -18.90
CA VAL A 48 -0.36 -17.36 -19.54
C VAL A 48 -1.82 -16.91 -19.45
N LEU A 49 -2.76 -17.81 -19.78
CA LEU A 49 -4.19 -17.53 -19.67
C LEU A 49 -4.59 -17.16 -18.24
N ARG A 50 -4.08 -17.89 -17.24
CA ARG A 50 -4.33 -17.59 -15.83
C ARG A 50 -3.82 -16.20 -15.45
N VAL A 51 -2.59 -15.86 -15.85
CA VAL A 51 -2.00 -14.54 -15.57
C VAL A 51 -2.83 -13.43 -16.20
N LEU A 52 -3.31 -13.60 -17.43
CA LEU A 52 -4.18 -12.64 -18.10
C LEU A 52 -5.53 -12.50 -17.37
N VAL A 53 -6.16 -13.61 -17.01
CA VAL A 53 -7.43 -13.62 -16.25
C VAL A 53 -7.26 -12.99 -14.88
N SER A 54 -6.18 -13.29 -14.15
CA SER A 54 -5.89 -12.68 -12.85
C SER A 54 -5.68 -11.17 -12.97
N ARG A 55 -5.02 -10.69 -14.03
CA ARG A 55 -4.87 -9.24 -14.30
C ARG A 55 -6.22 -8.58 -14.62
N LEU A 56 -7.07 -9.22 -15.41
CA LEU A 56 -8.41 -8.71 -15.73
C LEU A 56 -9.31 -8.65 -14.50
N ILE A 57 -9.30 -9.69 -13.66
CA ILE A 57 -10.05 -9.73 -12.41
C ILE A 57 -9.51 -8.67 -11.43
N ALA A 58 -8.19 -8.52 -11.31
CA ALA A 58 -7.60 -7.47 -10.49
C ALA A 58 -8.01 -6.07 -10.96
N ALA A 59 -8.02 -5.83 -12.27
CA ALA A 59 -8.49 -4.57 -12.86
C ALA A 59 -9.99 -4.33 -12.60
N HIS A 60 -10.81 -5.38 -12.69
CA HIS A 60 -12.26 -5.28 -12.42
C HIS A 60 -12.57 -5.05 -10.94
N ILE A 61 -11.85 -5.71 -10.04
CA ILE A 61 -11.96 -5.51 -8.58
C ILE A 61 -11.45 -4.10 -8.21
N ALA A 62 -10.41 -3.61 -8.88
CA ALA A 62 -9.95 -2.23 -8.72
C ALA A 62 -10.98 -1.19 -9.19
N ALA A 63 -11.90 -1.56 -10.08
CA ALA A 63 -12.97 -0.69 -10.57
C ALA A 63 -14.22 -0.65 -9.68
N LEU A 64 -14.32 -1.51 -8.65
CA LEU A 64 -15.41 -1.44 -7.68
C LEU A 64 -15.18 -0.27 -6.70
N PRO A 65 -16.22 0.46 -6.25
CA PRO A 65 -16.08 1.51 -5.26
C PRO A 65 -15.47 0.94 -3.99
N ARG A 66 -14.21 1.26 -3.70
CA ARG A 66 -13.51 0.75 -2.52
C ARG A 66 -14.13 1.36 -1.28
N ARG A 67 -14.70 0.52 -0.41
CA ARG A 67 -15.15 0.94 0.91
C ARG A 67 -13.92 1.24 1.77
N ILE A 68 -13.67 2.52 2.01
CA ILE A 68 -12.70 2.99 3.00
C ILE A 68 -13.27 2.69 4.39
N ASP A 69 -12.61 1.82 5.15
CA ASP A 69 -12.96 1.51 6.54
C ASP A 69 -11.82 1.93 7.48
N PRO A 70 -11.88 3.14 8.06
CA PRO A 70 -10.85 3.63 8.97
C PRO A 70 -10.65 2.74 10.20
N PHE A 71 -11.67 1.98 10.62
CA PHE A 71 -11.62 1.17 11.84
C PHE A 71 -10.88 -0.15 11.67
N ALA A 72 -10.60 -0.56 10.44
CA ALA A 72 -9.66 -1.65 10.17
C ALA A 72 -8.21 -1.27 10.52
N LEU A 73 -7.93 0.02 10.70
CA LEU A 73 -6.62 0.52 11.12
C LEU A 73 -6.54 0.80 12.62
N ARG A 74 -5.32 0.68 13.15
CA ARG A 74 -4.93 1.04 14.51
C ARG A 74 -4.37 2.47 14.52
N GLU A 75 -4.34 3.07 15.71
CA GLU A 75 -3.61 4.33 15.87
C GLU A 75 -2.10 4.12 15.66
N PRO A 76 -1.40 5.09 15.04
CA PRO A 76 -1.88 6.41 14.59
C PRO A 76 -2.50 6.42 13.17
N TRP A 77 -2.38 5.34 12.40
CA TRP A 77 -2.77 5.31 10.98
C TRP A 77 -4.24 5.64 10.73
N ARG A 78 -5.11 5.20 11.64
CA ARG A 78 -6.54 5.52 11.61
C ARG A 78 -6.81 7.02 11.68
N PHE A 79 -6.02 7.78 12.43
CA PHE A 79 -6.20 9.22 12.58
C PHE A 79 -6.13 9.94 11.22
N PHE A 80 -5.06 9.70 10.44
CA PHE A 80 -4.86 10.35 9.13
C PHE A 80 -6.00 10.08 8.14
N VAL A 81 -6.53 8.85 8.12
CA VAL A 81 -7.65 8.50 7.23
C VAL A 81 -8.94 9.21 7.66
N ARG A 82 -9.18 9.30 8.98
CA ARG A 82 -10.36 9.98 9.51
C ARG A 82 -10.32 11.48 9.23
N ASP A 83 -9.17 12.11 9.37
CA ASP A 83 -9.03 13.54 9.12
C ASP A 83 -9.12 13.86 7.62
N ALA A 84 -8.54 13.03 6.74
CA ALA A 84 -8.78 13.13 5.30
C ALA A 84 -10.27 13.02 4.92
N ILE A 85 -11.01 12.07 5.51
CA ILE A 85 -12.47 11.94 5.31
C ILE A 85 -13.19 13.20 5.81
N ARG A 86 -12.82 13.73 6.97
CA ARG A 86 -13.42 14.94 7.54
C ARG A 86 -13.13 16.18 6.69
N ALA A 87 -11.93 16.31 6.13
CA ALA A 87 -11.57 17.36 5.19
C ALA A 87 -12.45 17.30 3.94
N ARG A 88 -12.63 16.09 3.38
CA ARG A 88 -13.58 15.88 2.27
C ARG A 88 -15.00 16.27 2.63
N THR A 89 -15.53 15.83 3.77
CA THR A 89 -16.90 16.18 4.16
C THR A 89 -17.08 17.70 4.24
N ARG A 90 -16.16 18.42 4.89
CA ARG A 90 -16.19 19.90 4.95
C ARG A 90 -16.16 20.54 3.55
N PHE A 91 -15.37 19.99 2.64
CA PHE A 91 -15.32 20.45 1.25
C PHE A 91 -16.65 20.23 0.53
N THR A 92 -17.24 19.03 0.66
CA THR A 92 -18.53 18.69 0.05
C THR A 92 -19.67 19.55 0.59
N ASP A 93 -19.65 19.87 1.88
CA ASP A 93 -20.62 20.79 2.49
C ASP A 93 -20.50 22.19 1.84
N ALA A 94 -19.28 22.74 1.73
CA ALA A 94 -19.03 24.03 1.07
C ALA A 94 -19.43 24.03 -0.42
N LEU A 95 -19.17 22.94 -1.14
CA LEU A 95 -19.60 22.75 -2.53
C LEU A 95 -21.12 22.76 -2.66
N THR A 96 -21.84 22.18 -1.69
CA THR A 96 -23.30 22.08 -1.71
C THR A 96 -23.97 23.43 -1.49
N ASP A 97 -23.37 24.27 -0.64
CA ASP A 97 -23.83 25.64 -0.36
C ASP A 97 -23.52 26.63 -1.49
N THR A 98 -22.72 26.23 -2.50
CA THR A 98 -22.33 27.07 -3.63
C THR A 98 -23.39 27.06 -4.74
N GLU A 99 -23.80 28.25 -5.18
CA GLU A 99 -24.75 28.42 -6.29
C GLU A 99 -24.22 27.81 -7.61
N PRO A 100 -25.11 27.25 -8.46
CA PRO A 100 -24.70 26.74 -9.77
C PRO A 100 -24.01 27.82 -10.63
N GLY A 101 -22.85 27.48 -11.18
CA GLY A 101 -22.06 28.37 -12.03
C GLY A 101 -20.61 27.93 -12.13
N PRO A 102 -19.74 28.72 -12.81
CA PRO A 102 -18.34 28.35 -13.06
C PRO A 102 -17.53 28.05 -11.79
N LEU A 103 -17.89 28.72 -10.69
CA LEU A 103 -17.29 28.49 -9.38
C LEU A 103 -17.54 27.06 -8.89
N ARG A 104 -18.79 26.62 -8.96
CA ARG A 104 -19.22 25.28 -8.53
C ARG A 104 -18.63 24.19 -9.43
N ASP A 105 -18.55 24.43 -10.73
CA ASP A 105 -17.93 23.50 -11.68
C ASP A 105 -16.46 23.27 -11.32
N ARG A 106 -15.74 24.34 -10.95
CA ARG A 106 -14.35 24.23 -10.51
C ARG A 106 -14.20 23.48 -9.19
N LEU A 107 -15.11 23.72 -8.24
CA LEU A 107 -15.15 22.98 -6.98
C LEU A 107 -15.47 21.49 -7.20
N LEU A 108 -16.27 21.13 -8.19
CA LEU A 108 -16.51 19.72 -8.53
C LEU A 108 -15.21 19.03 -8.96
N GLU A 109 -14.42 19.65 -9.84
CA GLU A 109 -13.12 19.12 -10.27
C GLU A 109 -12.11 18.98 -9.11
N ILE A 110 -12.10 19.96 -8.21
CA ILE A 110 -11.27 19.89 -6.99
C ILE A 110 -11.75 18.76 -6.07
N GLY A 111 -13.07 18.56 -5.96
CA GLY A 111 -13.68 17.48 -5.20
C GLY A 111 -13.26 16.09 -5.69
N GLU A 112 -13.23 15.88 -7.00
CA GLU A 112 -12.74 14.63 -7.60
C GLU A 112 -11.27 14.37 -7.22
N SER A 113 -10.43 15.42 -7.26
CA SER A 113 -9.04 15.31 -6.83
C SER A 113 -8.92 14.98 -5.34
N LEU A 114 -9.76 15.60 -4.51
CA LEU A 114 -9.79 15.35 -3.06
C LEU A 114 -10.22 13.91 -2.74
N ASP A 115 -11.21 13.37 -3.46
CA ASP A 115 -11.62 11.97 -3.33
C ASP A 115 -10.46 11.01 -3.60
N ILE A 116 -9.70 11.25 -4.67
CA ILE A 116 -8.47 10.49 -4.95
C ILE A 116 -7.48 10.63 -3.79
N GLY A 117 -7.30 11.84 -3.25
CA GLY A 117 -6.45 12.09 -2.08
C GLY A 117 -6.83 11.26 -0.86
N VAL A 118 -8.13 11.13 -0.55
CA VAL A 118 -8.63 10.31 0.56
C VAL A 118 -8.33 8.83 0.32
N GLU A 119 -8.46 8.35 -0.91
CA GLU A 119 -8.08 6.98 -1.29
C GLU A 119 -6.58 6.74 -1.13
N GLN A 120 -5.75 7.68 -1.58
CA GLN A 120 -4.29 7.59 -1.41
C GLN A 120 -3.88 7.61 0.07
N ALA A 121 -4.52 8.44 0.89
CA ALA A 121 -4.28 8.47 2.34
C ALA A 121 -4.66 7.14 3.00
N TRP A 122 -5.80 6.54 2.63
CA TRP A 122 -6.21 5.21 3.08
C TRP A 122 -5.19 4.13 2.71
N GLU A 123 -4.70 4.17 1.49
CA GLU A 123 -3.72 3.23 0.97
C GLU A 123 -2.33 3.38 1.60
N ALA A 124 -1.86 4.62 1.81
CA ALA A 124 -0.61 4.90 2.50
C ALA A 124 -0.68 4.49 3.98
N ALA A 125 -1.81 4.78 4.65
CA ALA A 125 -2.02 4.40 6.05
C ALA A 125 -2.03 2.87 6.26
N GLN A 126 -2.63 2.11 5.35
CA GLN A 126 -2.56 0.64 5.38
C GLN A 126 -1.12 0.12 5.29
N ARG A 127 -0.31 0.69 4.39
CA ARG A 127 1.11 0.31 4.25
C ARG A 127 1.93 0.70 5.47
N GLY A 128 1.67 1.89 6.03
CA GLY A 128 2.24 2.31 7.31
C GLY A 128 1.92 1.32 8.43
N GLN A 129 0.67 0.84 8.52
CA GLN A 129 0.31 -0.18 9.50
C GLN A 129 1.02 -1.51 9.28
N GLN A 130 1.19 -1.94 8.03
CA GLN A 130 1.94 -3.16 7.71
C GLN A 130 3.40 -3.05 8.17
N LEU A 131 4.04 -1.88 8.05
CA LEU A 131 5.37 -1.61 8.63
C LEU A 131 5.36 -1.73 10.15
N THR A 132 4.40 -1.11 10.83
CA THR A 132 4.24 -1.21 12.29
C THR A 132 4.08 -2.67 12.72
N ASP A 133 3.23 -3.43 12.05
CA ASP A 133 2.96 -4.82 12.36
C ASP A 133 4.17 -5.71 12.07
N ALA A 134 4.89 -5.50 10.97
CA ALA A 134 6.13 -6.19 10.65
C ALA A 134 7.22 -5.93 11.70
N ARG A 135 7.38 -4.67 12.12
CA ARG A 135 8.31 -4.31 13.20
C ARG A 135 7.95 -5.00 14.52
N ARG A 136 6.67 -4.99 14.89
CA ARG A 136 6.20 -5.61 16.16
C ARG A 136 6.39 -7.12 16.23
N ARG A 137 6.50 -7.82 15.09
CA ARG A 137 6.86 -9.24 15.06
C ARG A 137 8.29 -9.50 15.52
N ILE A 138 9.16 -8.49 15.44
CA ILE A 138 10.55 -8.56 15.89
C ILE A 138 10.64 -7.94 17.30
N ASP A 139 10.81 -8.77 18.33
CA ASP A 139 11.01 -8.27 19.69
C ASP A 139 12.43 -7.72 19.87
N GLY A 140 12.63 -6.45 19.49
CA GLY A 140 13.92 -5.77 19.61
C GLY A 140 14.47 -5.77 21.05
N SER A 141 13.60 -5.76 22.06
CA SER A 141 14.02 -5.77 23.47
C SER A 141 14.54 -7.14 23.90
N GLN A 142 13.93 -8.22 23.41
CA GLN A 142 14.41 -9.58 23.61
C GLN A 142 15.71 -9.81 22.86
N LEU A 143 15.82 -9.34 21.61
CA LEU A 143 17.05 -9.44 20.82
C LEU A 143 18.22 -8.73 21.51
N GLN A 144 18.00 -7.52 22.03
CA GLN A 144 19.02 -6.79 22.77
C GLN A 144 19.47 -7.56 24.02
N ARG A 145 18.53 -8.05 24.85
CA ARG A 145 18.85 -8.85 26.03
C ARG A 145 19.63 -10.12 25.70
N GLN A 146 19.31 -10.76 24.58
CA GLN A 146 20.06 -11.92 24.10
C GLN A 146 21.48 -11.51 23.70
N LEU A 147 21.65 -10.42 22.96
CA LEU A 147 22.97 -9.90 22.55
C LEU A 147 23.85 -9.53 23.75
N ASP A 148 23.28 -8.94 24.78
CA ASP A 148 24.00 -8.54 26.00
C ASP A 148 24.51 -9.76 26.79
N GLY A 149 23.84 -10.91 26.67
CA GLY A 149 24.21 -12.17 27.31
C GLY A 149 25.18 -13.04 26.50
N LEU A 150 25.54 -12.64 25.27
CA LEU A 150 26.45 -13.41 24.41
C LEU A 150 27.88 -12.85 24.44
N GLU A 151 28.85 -13.77 24.47
CA GLU A 151 30.24 -13.43 24.23
C GLU A 151 30.46 -12.90 22.80
N ALA A 152 31.49 -12.07 22.61
CA ALA A 152 31.79 -11.46 21.31
C ALA A 152 32.08 -12.49 20.20
N ALA A 153 32.58 -13.67 20.55
CA ALA A 153 32.93 -14.73 19.60
C ALA A 153 31.76 -15.69 19.27
N ASP A 154 30.58 -15.54 19.90
CA ASP A 154 29.44 -16.44 19.64
C ASP A 154 28.94 -16.28 18.18
N PRO A 155 28.89 -17.36 17.37
CA PRO A 155 28.46 -17.29 15.98
C PRO A 155 27.05 -16.72 15.77
N ARG A 156 26.16 -16.83 16.76
CA ARG A 156 24.78 -16.33 16.70
C ARG A 156 24.69 -14.81 16.77
N ARG A 157 25.73 -14.15 17.31
CA ARG A 157 25.77 -12.71 17.54
C ARG A 157 25.48 -11.92 16.26
N SER A 158 26.17 -12.26 15.17
CA SER A 158 26.00 -11.60 13.86
C SER A 158 24.55 -11.65 13.35
N GLY A 159 23.86 -12.78 13.53
CA GLY A 159 22.47 -12.95 13.14
C GLY A 159 21.50 -12.12 13.97
N LEU A 160 21.74 -12.01 15.29
CA LEU A 160 20.92 -11.18 16.18
C LEU A 160 21.15 -9.68 15.93
N GLU A 161 22.40 -9.27 15.67
CA GLU A 161 22.74 -7.89 15.27
C GLU A 161 22.03 -7.50 13.97
N ALA A 162 22.02 -8.39 12.97
CA ALA A 162 21.32 -8.17 11.70
C ALA A 162 19.79 -8.04 11.88
N GLN A 163 19.19 -8.83 12.78
CA GLN A 163 17.77 -8.73 13.11
C GLN A 163 17.45 -7.42 13.83
N LEU A 164 18.27 -7.01 14.80
CA LEU A 164 18.09 -5.74 15.51
C LEU A 164 18.26 -4.54 14.57
N ALA A 165 19.24 -4.59 13.67
CA ALA A 165 19.42 -3.57 12.63
C ALA A 165 18.21 -3.50 11.70
N THR A 166 17.60 -4.64 11.37
CA THR A 166 16.35 -4.68 10.58
C THR A 166 15.18 -4.07 11.33
N HIS A 167 15.01 -4.39 12.62
CA HIS A 167 14.02 -3.73 13.48
C HIS A 167 14.21 -2.21 13.53
N GLY A 168 15.45 -1.73 13.67
CA GLY A 168 15.78 -0.30 13.66
C GLY A 168 15.40 0.38 12.35
N ARG A 169 15.77 -0.21 11.20
CA ARG A 169 15.38 0.31 9.87
C ARG A 169 13.87 0.38 9.68
N LEU A 170 13.11 -0.61 10.18
CA LEU A 170 11.65 -0.58 10.13
C LEU A 170 11.07 0.56 11.00
N ALA A 171 11.64 0.79 12.19
CA ALA A 171 11.21 1.88 13.07
C ALA A 171 11.45 3.26 12.44
N GLU A 172 12.62 3.47 11.83
CA GLU A 172 12.94 4.72 11.13
C GLU A 172 12.02 4.97 9.93
N ARG A 173 11.64 3.90 9.21
CA ARG A 173 10.69 4.00 8.08
C ARG A 173 9.28 4.31 8.55
N GLU A 174 8.82 3.64 9.61
CA GLU A 174 7.52 3.92 10.24
C GLU A 174 7.41 5.39 10.63
N GLU A 175 8.45 5.90 11.29
CA GLU A 175 8.51 7.29 11.75
C GLU A 175 8.50 8.27 10.58
N ARG A 176 9.31 8.03 9.55
CA ARG A 176 9.34 8.87 8.35
C ARG A 176 7.97 8.93 7.67
N ALA A 177 7.34 7.78 7.44
CA ALA A 177 6.03 7.72 6.81
C ALA A 177 4.97 8.46 7.64
N ARG A 178 5.05 8.36 8.97
CA ARG A 178 4.16 9.09 9.88
C ARG A 178 4.35 10.61 9.78
N SER A 179 5.58 11.09 9.82
CA SER A 179 5.88 12.52 9.70
C SER A 179 5.47 13.08 8.33
N GLU A 180 5.65 12.30 7.26
CA GLU A 180 5.21 12.69 5.92
C GLU A 180 3.67 12.77 5.84
N LEU A 181 2.93 11.78 6.35
CA LEU A 181 1.46 11.85 6.42
C LEU A 181 0.97 13.03 7.25
N GLU A 182 1.60 13.29 8.41
CA GLU A 182 1.24 14.43 9.27
C GLU A 182 1.43 15.77 8.53
N SER A 183 2.53 15.93 7.79
CA SER A 183 2.72 17.14 6.98
C SER A 183 1.71 17.25 5.83
N LEU A 184 1.33 16.14 5.21
CA LEU A 184 0.39 16.13 4.08
C LEU A 184 -1.04 16.41 4.54
N ASP A 185 -1.44 15.87 5.69
CA ASP A 185 -2.73 16.10 6.33
C ASP A 185 -2.92 17.58 6.68
N VAL A 186 -1.92 18.21 7.33
CA VAL A 186 -1.97 19.65 7.65
C VAL A 186 -2.11 20.51 6.40
N ARG A 187 -1.39 20.18 5.32
CA ARG A 187 -1.49 20.92 4.04
C ARG A 187 -2.84 20.73 3.37
N LEU A 188 -3.43 19.54 3.47
CA LEU A 188 -4.76 19.27 2.95
C LEU A 188 -5.81 20.10 3.70
N ASP A 189 -5.72 20.13 5.02
CA ASP A 189 -6.62 20.90 5.87
C ASP A 189 -6.53 22.39 5.63
N GLU A 190 -5.31 22.93 5.45
CA GLU A 190 -5.09 24.32 5.07
C GLU A 190 -5.72 24.62 3.69
N ALA A 191 -5.50 23.75 2.71
CA ALA A 191 -6.05 23.93 1.36
C ALA A 191 -7.59 23.93 1.38
N VAL A 192 -8.21 22.97 2.08
CA VAL A 192 -9.68 22.91 2.23
C VAL A 192 -10.20 24.13 2.99
N ALA A 193 -9.54 24.57 4.05
CA ALA A 193 -9.92 25.80 4.77
C ALA A 193 -9.88 27.03 3.84
N ARG A 194 -8.86 27.14 2.98
CA ARG A 194 -8.76 28.20 1.97
C ARG A 194 -9.87 28.11 0.93
N VAL A 195 -10.26 26.92 0.49
CA VAL A 195 -11.45 26.75 -0.38
C VAL A 195 -12.69 27.29 0.30
N THR A 196 -12.94 26.90 1.55
CA THR A 196 -14.14 27.36 2.29
C THR A 196 -14.13 28.87 2.45
N GLU A 197 -12.98 29.47 2.76
CA GLU A 197 -12.86 30.93 2.82
C GLU A 197 -13.17 31.60 1.47
N LEU A 198 -12.60 31.09 0.38
CA LEU A 198 -12.81 31.62 -0.97
C LEU A 198 -14.26 31.47 -1.44
N GLY A 199 -14.92 30.36 -1.09
CA GLY A 199 -16.33 30.13 -1.38
C GLY A 199 -17.28 31.14 -0.71
N THR A 200 -16.87 31.74 0.41
CA THR A 200 -17.65 32.81 1.06
C THR A 200 -17.45 34.19 0.43
N ARG A 201 -16.41 34.37 -0.40
CA ARG A 201 -16.13 35.64 -1.09
C ARG A 201 -16.75 35.65 -2.48
N VAL A 202 -17.35 36.78 -2.84
CA VAL A 202 -17.85 36.98 -4.21
C VAL A 202 -16.66 37.27 -5.14
N GLY A 203 -16.21 36.28 -5.92
CA GLY A 203 -15.51 36.53 -7.20
C GLY A 203 -14.07 36.04 -7.44
N GLY A 204 -13.59 34.94 -6.86
CA GLY A 204 -12.17 34.51 -7.02
C GLY A 204 -11.93 33.15 -7.70
N VAL A 205 -12.15 33.00 -9.02
CA VAL A 205 -11.83 31.72 -9.73
C VAL A 205 -10.31 31.48 -9.81
N ALA A 206 -9.50 32.52 -10.00
CA ALA A 206 -8.04 32.39 -10.11
C ALA A 206 -7.38 31.92 -8.79
N GLU A 207 -7.92 32.34 -7.65
CA GLU A 207 -7.45 31.93 -6.32
C GLU A 207 -7.78 30.46 -6.04
N LEU A 208 -8.88 29.94 -6.60
CA LEU A 208 -9.21 28.52 -6.53
C LEU A 208 -8.27 27.65 -7.36
N ASP A 209 -7.71 28.14 -8.45
CA ASP A 209 -6.73 27.39 -9.23
C ASP A 209 -5.44 27.15 -8.44
N GLU A 210 -5.02 28.11 -7.61
CA GLU A 210 -3.90 27.93 -6.69
C GLU A 210 -4.22 26.85 -5.64
N VAL A 211 -5.46 26.84 -5.11
CA VAL A 211 -5.88 25.81 -4.15
C VAL A 211 -6.00 24.43 -4.81
N ALA A 212 -6.54 24.36 -6.01
CA ALA A 212 -6.59 23.14 -6.81
C ALA A 212 -5.18 22.58 -7.06
N ALA A 213 -4.22 23.44 -7.38
CA ALA A 213 -2.82 23.05 -7.54
C ALA A 213 -2.22 22.53 -6.22
N SER A 214 -2.55 23.14 -5.08
CA SER A 214 -2.11 22.69 -3.74
C SER A 214 -2.69 21.32 -3.38
N ILE A 215 -4.00 21.10 -3.58
CA ILE A 215 -4.63 19.79 -3.34
C ILE A 215 -4.03 18.74 -4.27
N GLY A 216 -3.89 19.05 -5.56
CA GLY A 216 -3.25 18.16 -6.52
C GLY A 216 -1.80 17.84 -6.17
N PHE A 217 -1.06 18.78 -5.56
CA PHE A 217 0.28 18.51 -5.02
C PHE A 217 0.22 17.50 -3.87
N VAL A 218 -0.64 17.70 -2.88
CA VAL A 218 -0.80 16.78 -1.74
C VAL A 218 -1.18 15.37 -2.23
N VAL A 219 -2.10 15.25 -3.18
CA VAL A 219 -2.50 13.94 -3.73
C VAL A 219 -1.33 13.22 -4.41
N ARG A 220 -0.52 13.95 -5.20
CA ARG A 220 0.69 13.38 -5.81
C ARG A 220 1.72 12.95 -4.78
N GLU A 221 1.90 13.71 -3.71
CA GLU A 221 2.83 13.34 -2.63
C GLU A 221 2.31 12.13 -1.84
N LEU A 222 0.99 12.02 -1.61
CA LEU A 222 0.38 10.83 -1.01
C LEU A 222 0.58 9.59 -1.89
N GLU A 223 0.42 9.73 -3.19
CA GLU A 223 0.71 8.67 -4.16
C GLU A 223 2.20 8.31 -4.17
N ALA A 224 3.10 9.30 -4.15
CA ALA A 224 4.54 9.08 -4.10
C ALA A 224 4.95 8.36 -2.81
N LEU A 225 4.42 8.77 -1.66
CA LEU A 225 4.60 8.09 -0.38
C LEU A 225 4.12 6.64 -0.47
N ARG A 226 2.90 6.42 -0.97
CA ARG A 226 2.33 5.09 -1.15
C ARG A 226 3.23 4.20 -2.01
N LEU A 227 3.70 4.71 -3.15
CA LEU A 227 4.61 3.99 -4.04
C LEU A 227 5.96 3.72 -3.37
N GLY A 228 6.52 4.68 -2.64
CA GLY A 228 7.74 4.51 -1.87
C GLY A 228 7.63 3.45 -0.77
N LEU A 229 6.42 3.24 -0.24
CA LEU A 229 6.11 2.17 0.70
C LEU A 229 5.95 0.81 0.01
N ASP A 230 5.48 0.76 -1.25
CA ASP A 230 5.29 -0.47 -2.05
C ASP A 230 6.59 -1.03 -2.66
N ASP A 231 7.43 -0.15 -3.23
CA ASP A 231 8.55 -0.54 -4.10
C ASP A 231 9.63 -1.40 -3.39
N VAL A 232 9.50 -1.58 -2.07
CA VAL A 232 10.43 -2.33 -1.25
C VAL A 232 9.93 -3.73 -0.88
N GLU A 233 8.62 -4.01 -0.98
CA GLU A 233 8.10 -5.40 -0.84
C GLU A 233 8.43 -6.26 -2.08
N GLY A 234 8.62 -5.64 -3.25
CA GLY A 234 8.96 -6.34 -4.49
C GLY A 234 10.45 -6.71 -4.65
N ALA A 235 11.33 -6.22 -3.78
CA ALA A 235 12.78 -6.39 -3.85
C ALA A 235 13.35 -7.36 -2.80
N ALA A 236 12.49 -8.05 -2.03
CA ALA A 236 12.87 -8.99 -0.97
C ALA A 236 12.63 -10.45 -1.38
#